data_AF-A0A850JD95-F1
#
_entry.id   AF-A0A850JD95-F1
#
_cell.length_a   1.000
_cell.length_b   1.000
_cell.length_c   1.000
_cell.angle_alpha   90.00
_cell.angle_beta   90.00
_cell.angle_gamma   90.00
#
_symmetry.space_group_name_H-M   'P 1'
#
loop_
_entity.id
_entity.type
_entity.pdbx_description
1 polymer ?
#
loop_
_entity_poly.entity_id
_entity_poly.type
_entity_poly.pdbx_seq_one_letter_code
_entity_poly.pdbx_strand_id
1 'polypeptide(L)'
;MKTSYKVKFWEIRPNKAGPRSSKAGKVISYTARWVVGGREKSQTFQRSTQAKNFLSDLRQAAKNGEEFDVDSGLPLSMLPSNAADKPARTWLEFSRAYVDMKWQGAAPKSRDGLTETIATVSPALVREGAPESPDLEVLRRALRAYYLAPQDREKPRPAEISEALSWLEKASLNMPDVAKPANVRAALNALSRRLDGKPAAASTVARKRAVLYNAFEYAVELEEFDRNPIDRVKWTPPKLAEEVDWRVVIGPRKMRECLTAVTYIGKRGRGRRLRALYACMYYAALRPAEAVALLKSDCHLPATGWGQLVLTRSLPETGSVDVKPDDTRHAALAAC
;
A
#
# COMPACT_ATOMS: atom_id res chain seq x y z
N MET A 1 1.10 -16.30 -27.55
CA MET A 1 1.75 -15.53 -28.63
C MET A 1 2.00 -16.46 -29.80
N LYS A 2 1.54 -16.12 -31.01
CA LYS A 2 1.84 -16.89 -32.23
C LYS A 2 2.91 -16.11 -32.99
N THR A 3 4.10 -16.69 -33.14
CA THR A 3 5.21 -16.05 -33.83
C THR A 3 5.49 -16.67 -35.20
N SER A 4 6.14 -15.92 -36.10
CA SER A 4 6.50 -16.40 -37.43
C SER A 4 7.75 -15.69 -37.97
N TYR A 5 8.63 -16.46 -38.63
CA TYR A 5 9.74 -15.92 -39.44
C TYR A 5 9.32 -15.57 -40.87
N LYS A 6 8.11 -15.96 -41.29
CA LYS A 6 7.64 -15.73 -42.66
C LYS A 6 7.11 -14.30 -42.79
N VAL A 7 7.99 -13.39 -43.20
CA VAL A 7 7.68 -11.98 -43.41
C VAL A 7 7.90 -11.54 -44.86
N LYS A 8 7.00 -10.69 -45.38
CA LYS A 8 7.14 -10.06 -46.71
C LYS A 8 6.87 -8.56 -46.60
N PHE A 9 7.79 -7.74 -47.12
CA PHE A 9 7.70 -6.28 -47.10
C PHE A 9 7.30 -5.74 -48.47
N TRP A 10 6.38 -4.78 -48.51
CA TRP A 10 5.92 -4.15 -49.75
C TRP A 10 6.55 -2.77 -49.91
N GLU A 11 6.41 -2.19 -51.11
CA GLU A 11 6.76 -0.78 -51.33
C GLU A 11 5.79 0.16 -50.60
N ILE A 12 6.28 1.35 -50.27
CA ILE A 12 5.48 2.37 -49.59
C ILE A 12 4.43 2.90 -50.53
N ARG A 13 3.17 2.86 -50.10
CA ARG A 13 2.04 3.39 -50.87
C ARG A 13 1.81 4.87 -50.53
N PRO A 14 1.97 5.81 -51.48
CA PRO A 14 1.56 7.19 -51.27
C PRO A 14 0.04 7.30 -51.34
N ASN A 15 -0.57 7.87 -50.30
CA ASN A 15 -2.00 8.17 -50.24
C ASN A 15 -2.24 9.59 -50.76
N LYS A 16 -3.05 9.73 -51.79
CA LYS A 16 -3.38 11.01 -52.43
C LYS A 16 -4.76 11.50 -51.97
N ALA A 17 -4.91 12.81 -51.83
CA ALA A 17 -6.20 13.48 -51.67
C ALA A 17 -7.11 13.15 -52.86
N GLY A 18 -8.42 13.08 -52.63
CA GLY A 18 -9.40 12.99 -53.72
C GLY A 18 -9.26 14.15 -54.72
N PRO A 19 -9.64 13.96 -55.99
CA PRO A 19 -9.44 14.97 -57.03
C PRO A 19 -10.26 16.23 -56.74
N ARG A 20 -9.60 17.40 -56.72
CA ARG A 20 -10.25 18.71 -56.89
C ARG A 20 -9.85 19.25 -58.25
N SER A 21 -10.73 19.05 -59.24
CA SER A 21 -10.52 19.35 -60.67
C SER A 21 -9.40 18.53 -61.34
N SER A 22 -9.18 18.74 -62.64
CA SER A 22 -8.35 17.98 -63.60
C SER A 22 -6.84 17.87 -63.26
N LYS A 23 -6.41 18.16 -62.03
CA LYS A 23 -5.04 17.99 -61.54
C LYS A 23 -4.92 16.76 -60.63
N ALA A 24 -3.81 16.03 -60.77
CA ALA A 24 -3.51 14.89 -59.91
C ALA A 24 -3.51 15.27 -58.42
N GLY A 25 -4.17 14.46 -57.58
CA GLY A 25 -4.32 14.72 -56.14
C GLY A 25 -2.99 14.79 -55.39
N LYS A 26 -2.88 15.74 -54.45
CA LYS A 26 -1.70 15.94 -53.59
C LYS A 26 -1.52 14.73 -52.67
N VAL A 27 -0.27 14.26 -52.50
CA VAL A 27 0.05 13.21 -51.51
C VAL A 27 -0.13 13.78 -50.09
N ILE A 28 -0.93 13.12 -49.26
CA ILE A 28 -1.21 13.54 -47.88
C ILE A 28 -0.46 12.65 -46.88
N SER A 29 -0.25 11.36 -47.19
CA SER A 29 0.43 10.44 -46.29
C SER A 29 1.07 9.27 -47.04
N TYR A 30 1.85 8.46 -46.33
CA TYR A 30 2.60 7.33 -46.84
C TYR A 30 2.32 6.09 -45.99
N THR A 31 1.89 5.00 -46.62
CA THR A 31 1.55 3.75 -45.92
C THR A 31 2.65 2.72 -46.12
N ALA A 32 3.26 2.26 -45.03
CA ALA A 32 4.09 1.07 -45.00
C ALA A 32 3.19 -0.17 -44.92
N ARG A 33 3.48 -1.20 -45.72
CA ARG A 33 2.70 -2.45 -45.76
C ARG A 33 3.63 -3.66 -45.70
N TRP A 34 3.25 -4.66 -44.93
CA TRP A 34 3.98 -5.91 -44.80
C TRP A 34 3.05 -7.06 -44.43
N VAL A 35 3.54 -8.28 -44.52
CA VAL A 35 2.79 -9.51 -44.22
C VAL A 35 3.59 -10.33 -43.25
N VAL A 36 2.95 -10.81 -42.18
CA VAL A 36 3.54 -11.73 -41.20
C VAL A 36 2.65 -12.96 -41.09
N GLY A 37 3.21 -14.15 -41.34
CA GLY A 37 2.45 -15.41 -41.21
C GLY A 37 1.18 -15.46 -42.07
N GLY A 38 1.16 -14.77 -43.21
CA GLY A 38 0.01 -14.69 -44.12
C GLY A 38 -1.02 -13.60 -43.80
N ARG A 39 -0.81 -12.78 -42.76
CA ARG A 39 -1.70 -11.65 -42.42
C ARG A 39 -1.09 -10.32 -42.86
N GLU A 40 -1.84 -9.54 -43.62
CA GLU A 40 -1.43 -8.19 -44.01
C GLU A 40 -1.51 -7.20 -42.85
N LYS A 41 -0.51 -6.33 -42.78
CA LYS A 41 -0.37 -5.26 -41.79
C LYS A 41 0.03 -3.97 -42.49
N SER A 42 -0.41 -2.84 -41.94
CA SER A 42 -0.12 -1.53 -42.50
C SER A 42 -0.05 -0.46 -41.44
N GLN A 43 0.85 0.51 -41.62
CA GLN A 43 0.97 1.70 -40.78
C GLN A 43 1.17 2.94 -41.64
N THR A 44 0.49 4.03 -41.30
CA THR A 44 0.48 5.27 -42.09
C THR A 44 1.31 6.35 -41.40
N PHE A 45 2.15 7.04 -42.18
CA PHE A 45 3.03 8.11 -41.73
C PHE A 45 2.79 9.38 -42.55
N GLN A 46 3.04 10.54 -41.95
CA GLN A 46 2.90 11.84 -42.63
C GLN A 46 4.05 12.12 -43.60
N ARG A 47 5.26 11.62 -43.31
CA ARG A 47 6.47 11.85 -44.12
C ARG A 47 6.97 10.55 -44.76
N SER A 48 7.41 10.62 -46.01
CA SER A 48 7.96 9.45 -46.73
C SER A 48 9.17 8.86 -46.03
N THR A 49 10.06 9.70 -45.50
CA THR A 49 11.26 9.26 -44.78
C THR A 49 10.93 8.42 -43.56
N GLN A 50 9.89 8.76 -42.80
CA GLN A 50 9.46 7.98 -41.63
C GLN A 50 8.97 6.59 -42.04
N ALA A 51 8.15 6.50 -43.09
CA ALA A 51 7.69 5.21 -43.62
C ALA A 51 8.85 4.35 -44.17
N LYS A 52 9.88 4.99 -44.78
CA LYS A 52 11.08 4.31 -45.28
C LYS A 52 11.94 3.76 -44.14
N ASN A 53 12.20 4.59 -43.13
CA ASN A 53 12.97 4.18 -41.96
C ASN A 53 12.28 3.02 -41.25
N PHE A 54 10.96 3.14 -41.00
CA PHE A 54 10.19 2.07 -40.36
C PHE A 54 10.26 0.73 -41.12
N LEU A 55 10.08 0.72 -42.44
CA LEU A 55 10.25 -0.51 -43.23
C LEU A 55 11.70 -1.01 -43.25
N SER A 56 12.68 -0.10 -43.16
CA SER A 56 14.10 -0.47 -43.05
C SER A 56 14.37 -1.18 -41.73
N ASP A 57 13.81 -0.67 -40.63
CA ASP A 57 13.97 -1.26 -39.30
C ASP A 57 13.35 -2.66 -39.25
N LEU A 58 12.15 -2.84 -39.82
CA LEU A 58 11.51 -4.15 -39.94
C LEU A 58 12.33 -5.13 -40.81
N ARG A 59 12.91 -4.66 -41.92
CA ARG A 59 13.81 -5.49 -42.75
C ARG A 59 15.07 -5.89 -41.99
N GLN A 60 15.61 -4.99 -41.16
CA GLN A 60 16.79 -5.26 -40.37
C GLN A 60 16.50 -6.30 -39.28
N ALA A 61 15.37 -6.20 -38.59
CA ALA A 61 14.91 -7.20 -37.63
C ALA A 61 14.76 -8.59 -38.28
N ALA A 62 14.13 -8.65 -39.46
CA ALA A 62 14.02 -9.90 -40.23
C ALA A 62 15.39 -10.45 -40.67
N LYS A 63 16.31 -9.58 -41.10
CA LYS A 63 17.68 -9.98 -41.47
C LYS A 63 18.47 -10.51 -40.27
N ASN A 64 18.21 -9.99 -39.08
CA ASN A 64 18.84 -10.42 -37.83
C ASN A 64 18.26 -11.75 -37.30
N GLY A 65 17.33 -12.39 -38.02
CA GLY A 65 16.74 -13.67 -37.62
C GLY A 65 15.72 -13.54 -36.48
N GLU A 66 15.10 -12.38 -36.33
CA GLU A 66 14.13 -12.13 -35.27
C GLU A 66 12.75 -12.69 -35.59
N GLU A 67 12.06 -13.21 -34.57
CA GLU A 67 10.67 -13.63 -34.68
C GLU A 67 9.71 -12.43 -34.71
N PHE A 68 8.65 -12.54 -35.51
CA PHE A 68 7.58 -11.55 -35.54
C PHE A 68 6.31 -12.13 -34.93
N ASP A 69 5.62 -11.34 -34.11
CA ASP A 69 4.32 -11.72 -33.60
C ASP A 69 3.24 -11.57 -34.70
N VAL A 70 2.44 -12.62 -34.91
CA VAL A 70 1.46 -12.71 -36.01
C VAL A 70 0.24 -11.81 -35.77
N ASP A 71 -0.06 -11.47 -34.51
CA ASP A 71 -1.23 -10.68 -34.15
C ASP A 71 -0.97 -9.18 -34.28
N SER A 72 0.19 -8.69 -33.82
CA SER A 72 0.67 -7.31 -33.99
C SER A 72 1.30 -7.06 -35.36
N GLY A 73 2.05 -8.03 -35.87
CA GLY A 73 2.88 -7.89 -37.05
C GLY A 73 4.27 -7.30 -36.79
N LEU A 74 4.67 -7.08 -35.54
CA LEU A 74 5.95 -6.46 -35.21
C LEU A 74 6.99 -7.51 -34.77
N PRO A 75 8.30 -7.24 -34.97
CA PRO A 75 9.37 -8.00 -34.33
C PRO A 75 9.22 -8.00 -32.81
N LEU A 76 9.63 -9.07 -32.14
CA LEU A 76 9.55 -9.17 -30.67
C LEU A 76 10.29 -8.05 -29.92
N SER A 77 11.35 -7.48 -30.50
CA SER A 77 12.13 -6.34 -30.00
C SER A 77 11.43 -5.00 -30.15
N MET A 78 10.51 -4.90 -31.11
CA MET A 78 9.68 -3.71 -31.36
C MET A 78 8.30 -3.82 -30.74
N LEU A 79 7.93 -5.01 -30.25
CA LEU A 79 6.80 -5.10 -29.37
C LEU A 79 7.09 -4.29 -28.11
N PRO A 80 6.10 -3.58 -27.57
CA PRO A 80 6.18 -3.10 -26.21
C PRO A 80 6.52 -4.31 -25.35
N SER A 81 7.76 -4.36 -24.85
CA SER A 81 8.07 -5.24 -23.73
C SER A 81 7.06 -4.84 -22.67
N ASN A 82 6.19 -5.75 -22.22
CA ASN A 82 5.03 -5.42 -21.37
C ASN A 82 5.38 -4.60 -20.10
N ALA A 83 6.68 -4.47 -19.76
CA ALA A 83 7.24 -3.67 -18.67
C ALA A 83 7.75 -2.26 -19.05
N ALA A 84 8.11 -1.96 -20.30
CA ALA A 84 8.82 -0.72 -20.66
C ALA A 84 7.92 0.44 -21.11
N ASP A 85 6.73 0.16 -21.65
CA ASP A 85 5.82 1.18 -22.23
C ASP A 85 4.50 1.36 -21.47
N LYS A 86 4.29 0.67 -20.34
CA LYS A 86 3.29 1.15 -19.37
C LYS A 86 3.87 2.40 -18.73
N PRO A 87 3.15 3.55 -18.70
CA PRO A 87 3.60 4.68 -17.91
C PRO A 87 3.85 4.17 -16.50
N ALA A 88 5.10 4.32 -16.06
CA ALA A 88 5.52 3.77 -14.77
C ALA A 88 4.60 4.37 -13.71
N ARG A 89 3.91 3.50 -12.99
CA ARG A 89 2.98 3.89 -11.95
C ARG A 89 3.73 4.75 -10.92
N THR A 90 3.12 5.84 -10.47
CA THR A 90 3.69 6.64 -9.40
C THR A 90 3.51 5.98 -8.04
N TRP A 91 4.39 6.27 -7.08
CA TRP A 91 4.23 5.86 -5.68
C TRP A 91 2.85 6.23 -5.13
N LEU A 92 2.34 7.40 -5.48
CA LEU A 92 1.04 7.88 -5.03
C LEU A 92 -0.11 7.01 -5.56
N GLU A 93 -0.10 6.69 -6.85
CA GLU A 93 -1.08 5.78 -7.46
C GLU A 93 -0.96 4.36 -6.91
N PHE A 94 0.27 3.87 -6.73
CA PHE A 94 0.55 2.57 -6.13
C PHE A 94 -0.04 2.48 -4.73
N SER A 95 0.26 3.47 -3.90
CA SER A 95 -0.23 3.59 -2.53
C SER A 95 -1.75 3.52 -2.47
N ARG A 96 -2.46 4.19 -3.40
CA ARG A 96 -3.92 4.16 -3.44
C ARG A 96 -4.47 2.76 -3.66
N ALA A 97 -3.97 2.01 -4.65
CA ALA A 97 -4.48 0.65 -4.87
C ALA A 97 -4.01 -0.35 -3.83
N TYR A 98 -2.80 -0.18 -3.27
CA TYR A 98 -2.36 -1.02 -2.15
C TYR A 98 -3.31 -0.85 -0.95
N VAL A 99 -3.71 0.38 -0.66
CA VAL A 99 -4.74 0.66 0.37
C VAL A 99 -6.08 0.03 0.01
N ASP A 100 -6.55 0.18 -1.23
CA ASP A 100 -7.82 -0.42 -1.68
C ASP A 100 -7.82 -1.94 -1.52
N MET A 101 -6.73 -2.60 -1.93
CA MET A 101 -6.55 -4.04 -1.81
C MET A 101 -6.59 -4.51 -0.35
N LYS A 102 -5.93 -3.81 0.57
CA LYS A 102 -5.94 -4.17 2.00
C LYS A 102 -7.21 -3.75 2.72
N TRP A 103 -8.00 -2.81 2.18
CA TRP A 103 -9.04 -2.12 2.92
C TRP A 103 -10.12 -3.05 3.50
N GLN A 104 -10.65 -3.95 2.68
CA GLN A 104 -11.78 -4.82 3.06
C GLN A 104 -11.40 -5.81 4.17
N GLY A 105 -10.21 -6.40 4.09
CA GLY A 105 -9.72 -7.38 5.07
C GLY A 105 -9.10 -6.78 6.34
N ALA A 106 -8.76 -5.49 6.35
CA ALA A 106 -8.09 -4.84 7.46
C ALA A 106 -9.06 -4.39 8.56
N ALA A 107 -8.72 -4.65 9.83
CA ALA A 107 -9.41 -4.07 10.98
C ALA A 107 -9.24 -2.53 11.03
N PRO A 108 -10.12 -1.77 11.71
CA PRO A 108 -10.06 -0.30 11.76
C PRO A 108 -8.70 0.26 12.17
N LYS A 109 -8.09 -0.29 13.24
CA LYS A 109 -6.76 0.12 13.71
C LYS A 109 -5.64 -0.18 12.69
N SER A 110 -5.80 -1.26 11.93
CA SER A 110 -4.87 -1.61 10.85
C SER A 110 -5.01 -0.66 9.66
N ARG A 111 -6.24 -0.25 9.31
CA ARG A 111 -6.51 0.78 8.28
C ARG A 111 -5.91 2.12 8.66
N ASP A 112 -6.06 2.51 9.93
CA ASP A 112 -5.46 3.75 10.46
C ASP A 112 -3.93 3.69 10.39
N GLY A 113 -3.31 2.60 10.87
CA GLY A 113 -1.86 2.42 10.81
C GLY A 113 -1.31 2.37 9.39
N LEU A 114 -2.06 1.77 8.46
CA LEU A 114 -1.74 1.72 7.03
C LEU A 114 -1.70 3.12 6.41
N THR A 115 -2.80 3.87 6.54
CA THR A 115 -2.92 5.22 5.99
C THR A 115 -1.94 6.20 6.62
N GLU A 116 -1.71 6.10 7.94
CA GLU A 116 -0.72 6.90 8.65
C GLU A 116 0.71 6.65 8.13
N THR A 117 1.06 5.40 7.86
CA THR A 117 2.40 5.03 7.38
C THR A 117 2.62 5.59 5.98
N ILE A 118 1.69 5.36 5.05
CA ILE A 118 1.79 5.84 3.67
C ILE A 118 1.85 7.36 3.65
N ALA A 119 1.01 8.04 4.44
CA ALA A 119 1.05 9.50 4.56
C ALA A 119 2.37 10.02 5.16
N THR A 120 3.02 9.25 6.03
CA THR A 120 4.34 9.60 6.60
C THR A 120 5.43 9.53 5.53
N VAL A 121 5.41 8.51 4.67
CA VAL A 121 6.48 8.23 3.70
C VAL A 121 6.32 9.01 2.41
N SER A 122 5.09 9.27 1.96
CA SER A 122 4.84 9.85 0.63
C SER A 122 5.55 11.18 0.36
N PRO A 123 5.63 12.15 1.32
CA PRO A 123 6.40 13.38 1.10
C PRO A 123 7.91 13.17 0.91
N ALA A 124 8.45 12.03 1.33
CA ALA A 124 9.86 11.68 1.15
C ALA A 124 10.13 10.92 -0.16
N LEU A 125 9.09 10.52 -0.89
CA LEU A 125 9.16 9.82 -2.17
C LEU A 125 8.72 10.73 -3.32
N VAL A 126 9.31 11.92 -3.35
CA VAL A 126 9.11 12.93 -4.40
C VAL A 126 10.39 13.12 -5.22
N ARG A 127 10.22 13.49 -6.49
CA ARG A 127 11.31 13.71 -7.43
C ARG A 127 12.19 14.88 -7.01
N GLU A 128 13.48 14.77 -7.32
CA GLU A 128 14.43 15.86 -7.15
C GLU A 128 14.05 17.04 -8.06
N GLY A 129 14.14 18.27 -7.55
CA GLY A 129 13.71 19.47 -8.28
C GLY A 129 12.19 19.67 -8.36
N ALA A 130 11.41 18.98 -7.53
CA ALA A 130 10.00 19.32 -7.34
C ALA A 130 9.85 20.79 -6.90
N PRO A 131 8.75 21.47 -7.29
CA PRO A 131 8.42 22.80 -6.76
C PRO A 131 8.39 22.78 -5.22
N GLU A 132 8.53 23.97 -4.61
CA GLU A 132 8.50 24.12 -3.15
C GLU A 132 7.34 23.32 -2.54
N SER A 133 7.69 22.49 -1.54
CA SER A 133 6.73 21.57 -0.93
C SER A 133 5.75 22.34 -0.07
N PRO A 134 4.44 22.03 -0.15
CA PRO A 134 3.50 22.39 0.90
C PRO A 134 3.94 21.86 2.26
N ASP A 135 3.40 22.43 3.33
CA ASP A 135 3.66 21.98 4.69
C ASP A 135 3.34 20.48 4.85
N LEU A 136 4.22 19.76 5.55
CA LEU A 136 4.10 18.33 5.83
C LEU A 136 2.79 17.98 6.54
N GLU A 137 2.29 18.87 7.40
CA GLU A 137 1.00 18.66 8.07
C GLU A 137 -0.16 18.67 7.05
N VAL A 138 -0.12 19.62 6.11
CA VAL A 138 -1.11 19.74 5.03
C VAL A 138 -1.05 18.52 4.11
N LEU A 139 0.15 18.09 3.70
CA LEU A 139 0.34 16.88 2.88
C LEU A 139 -0.21 15.62 3.56
N ARG A 140 0.08 15.44 4.85
CA ARG A 140 -0.45 14.29 5.61
C ARG A 140 -1.95 14.33 5.76
N ARG A 141 -2.52 15.51 6.02
CA ARG A 141 -3.97 15.71 6.12
C ARG A 141 -4.64 15.42 4.78
N ALA A 142 -4.09 15.93 3.69
CA ALA A 142 -4.58 15.67 2.34
C ALA A 142 -4.61 14.17 2.02
N LEU A 143 -3.52 13.45 2.34
CA LEU A 143 -3.44 12.01 2.11
C LEU A 143 -4.43 11.21 2.97
N ARG A 144 -4.46 11.44 4.28
CA ARG A 144 -5.27 10.64 5.21
C ARG A 144 -6.77 10.92 5.12
N ALA A 145 -7.15 12.19 4.97
CA ALA A 145 -8.54 12.59 5.04
C ALA A 145 -9.25 12.67 3.67
N TYR A 146 -8.52 12.62 2.55
CA TYR A 146 -9.12 12.84 1.22
C TYR A 146 -8.60 11.93 0.09
N TYR A 147 -7.48 11.22 0.26
CA TYR A 147 -6.89 10.44 -0.84
C TYR A 147 -6.87 8.92 -0.58
N LEU A 148 -6.31 8.50 0.56
CA LEU A 148 -6.03 7.08 0.82
C LEU A 148 -7.29 6.29 1.17
N ALA A 149 -8.09 6.78 2.10
CA ALA A 149 -9.27 6.08 2.59
C ALA A 149 -10.43 6.12 1.56
N PRO A 150 -10.92 4.97 1.07
CA PRO A 150 -11.95 4.90 0.03
C PRO A 150 -13.18 5.76 0.30
N GLN A 151 -13.72 5.70 1.52
CA GLN A 151 -14.93 6.41 1.91
C GLN A 151 -14.77 7.94 1.98
N ASP A 152 -13.53 8.43 2.00
CA ASP A 152 -13.25 9.86 2.19
C ASP A 152 -12.89 10.58 0.88
N ARG A 153 -12.78 9.86 -0.24
CA ARG A 153 -12.31 10.38 -1.53
C ARG A 153 -13.28 11.35 -2.23
N GLU A 154 -14.57 11.14 -2.00
CA GLU A 154 -15.66 11.93 -2.57
C GLU A 154 -16.00 13.16 -1.73
N LYS A 155 -15.36 13.33 -0.56
CA LYS A 155 -15.60 14.50 0.28
C LYS A 155 -15.19 15.78 -0.46
N PRO A 156 -15.95 16.88 -0.32
CA PRO A 156 -15.56 18.16 -0.87
C PRO A 156 -14.22 18.59 -0.28
N ARG A 157 -13.28 18.97 -1.15
CA ARG A 157 -11.90 19.29 -0.76
C ARG A 157 -11.71 20.80 -0.66
N PRO A 158 -11.19 21.32 0.45
CA PRO A 158 -10.72 22.69 0.52
C PRO A 158 -9.64 22.97 -0.54
N ALA A 159 -9.49 24.24 -0.96
CA ALA A 159 -8.53 24.63 -1.99
C ALA A 159 -7.09 24.19 -1.64
N GLU A 160 -6.65 24.46 -0.41
CA GLU A 160 -5.35 24.06 0.13
C GLU A 160 -5.08 22.55 0.00
N ILE A 161 -6.10 21.71 0.24
CA ILE A 161 -5.99 20.25 0.12
C ILE A 161 -5.90 19.82 -1.34
N SER A 162 -6.68 20.46 -2.22
CA SER A 162 -6.66 20.18 -3.66
C SER A 162 -5.30 20.52 -4.28
N GLU A 163 -4.71 21.65 -3.89
CA GLU A 163 -3.36 22.06 -4.29
C GLU A 163 -2.30 21.09 -3.79
N ALA A 164 -2.38 20.68 -2.52
CA ALA A 164 -1.47 19.71 -1.93
C ALA A 164 -1.49 18.34 -2.64
N LEU A 165 -2.68 17.84 -3.01
CA LEU A 165 -2.81 16.60 -3.77
C LEU A 165 -2.29 16.75 -5.20
N SER A 166 -2.61 17.86 -5.87
CA SER A 166 -2.10 18.13 -7.23
C SER A 166 -0.57 18.24 -7.25
N TRP A 167 0.02 18.82 -6.20
CA TRP A 167 1.46 18.85 -6.02
C TRP A 167 2.02 17.43 -5.86
N LEU A 168 1.42 16.60 -4.99
CA LEU A 168 1.83 15.20 -4.80
C LEU A 168 1.74 14.38 -6.09
N GLU A 169 0.67 14.56 -6.89
CA GLU A 169 0.48 13.86 -8.17
C GLU A 169 1.61 14.20 -9.16
N LYS A 170 2.09 15.45 -9.18
CA LYS A 170 3.18 15.89 -10.06
C LYS A 170 4.58 15.59 -9.50
N ALA A 171 4.72 15.58 -8.19
CA ALA A 171 5.99 15.44 -7.51
C ALA A 171 6.35 13.99 -7.19
N SER A 172 5.37 13.09 -7.06
CA SER A 172 5.59 11.69 -6.69
C SER A 172 6.55 10.97 -7.63
N LEU A 173 7.45 10.17 -7.06
CA LEU A 173 8.34 9.30 -7.83
C LEU A 173 7.58 8.20 -8.57
N ASN A 174 8.11 7.76 -9.70
CA ASN A 174 7.70 6.52 -10.35
C ASN A 174 8.25 5.33 -9.56
N MET A 175 7.52 4.20 -9.57
CA MET A 175 7.92 3.00 -8.82
C MET A 175 9.37 2.56 -9.09
N PRO A 176 9.88 2.50 -10.35
CA PRO A 176 11.29 2.19 -10.59
C PRO A 176 12.28 3.12 -9.87
N ASP A 177 11.94 4.41 -9.72
CA ASP A 177 12.77 5.35 -8.96
C ASP A 177 12.63 5.15 -7.45
N VAL A 178 11.45 4.76 -6.95
CA VAL A 178 11.24 4.40 -5.53
C VAL A 178 12.17 3.26 -5.12
N ALA A 179 12.40 2.28 -5.98
CA ALA A 179 13.29 1.14 -5.72
C ALA A 179 14.78 1.52 -5.57
N LYS A 180 15.18 2.75 -5.93
CA LYS A 180 16.57 3.21 -5.77
C LYS A 180 16.93 3.27 -4.28
N PRO A 181 18.10 2.72 -3.86
CA PRO A 181 18.49 2.67 -2.45
C PRO A 181 18.47 4.02 -1.71
N ALA A 182 18.77 5.12 -2.41
CA ALA A 182 18.73 6.47 -1.84
C ALA A 182 17.30 6.87 -1.41
N ASN A 183 16.31 6.59 -2.27
CA ASN A 183 14.90 6.93 -2.03
C ASN A 183 14.29 6.02 -0.96
N VAL A 184 14.61 4.73 -0.96
CA VAL A 184 14.23 3.82 0.12
C VAL A 184 14.81 4.25 1.46
N ARG A 185 16.08 4.68 1.50
CA ARG A 185 16.69 5.22 2.72
C ARG A 185 16.00 6.50 3.17
N ALA A 186 15.63 7.39 2.26
CA ALA A 186 14.87 8.61 2.58
C ALA A 186 13.50 8.25 3.20
N ALA A 187 12.78 7.29 2.62
CA ALA A 187 11.52 6.78 3.18
C ALA A 187 11.70 6.21 4.60
N LEU A 188 12.72 5.37 4.82
CA LEU A 188 13.01 4.81 6.15
C LEU A 188 13.40 5.88 7.17
N ASN A 189 14.12 6.92 6.74
CA ASN A 189 14.45 8.08 7.59
C ASN A 189 13.21 8.94 7.91
N ALA A 190 12.27 9.06 6.98
CA ALA A 190 11.00 9.73 7.25
C ALA A 190 10.17 8.96 8.30
N LEU A 191 10.26 7.62 8.32
CA LEU A 191 9.63 6.79 9.34
C LEU A 191 10.25 6.93 10.74
N SER A 192 11.55 7.24 10.82
CA SER A 192 12.26 7.35 12.10
C SER A 192 12.07 8.71 12.79
N ARG A 193 11.39 9.66 12.15
CA ARG A 193 11.15 11.01 12.67
C ARG A 193 9.66 11.32 12.83
N ARG A 194 9.36 12.16 13.82
CA ARG A 194 8.04 12.76 14.05
C ARG A 194 7.93 14.08 13.26
N LEU A 195 6.74 14.69 13.25
CA LEU A 195 6.52 15.99 12.58
C LEU A 195 7.38 17.12 13.18
N ASP A 196 7.64 17.05 14.48
CA ASP A 196 8.53 17.98 15.20
C ASP A 196 10.02 17.72 14.93
N GLY A 197 10.35 16.81 14.01
CA GLY A 197 11.72 16.42 13.66
C GLY A 197 12.42 15.52 14.67
N LYS A 198 11.81 15.25 15.84
CA LYS A 198 12.40 14.41 16.87
C LYS A 198 12.31 12.92 16.50
N PRO A 199 13.18 12.06 17.07
CA PRO A 199 13.09 10.62 16.87
C PRO A 199 11.72 10.06 17.27
N ALA A 200 11.17 9.20 16.42
CA ALA A 200 9.96 8.44 16.73
C ALA A 200 10.28 7.27 17.68
N ALA A 201 9.29 6.85 18.48
CA ALA A 201 9.43 5.69 19.36
C ALA A 201 9.75 4.42 18.55
N ALA A 202 10.63 3.56 19.07
CA ALA A 202 11.09 2.37 18.35
C ALA A 202 9.95 1.44 17.89
N SER A 203 8.92 1.28 18.72
CA SER A 203 7.70 0.52 18.39
C SER A 203 6.92 1.12 17.21
N THR A 204 6.88 2.46 17.14
CA THR A 204 6.23 3.17 16.03
C THR A 204 7.01 2.99 14.74
N VAL A 205 8.34 3.10 14.80
CA VAL A 205 9.21 2.89 13.63
C VAL A 205 9.10 1.44 13.13
N ALA A 206 9.14 0.46 14.03
CA ALA A 206 8.99 -0.96 13.67
C ALA A 206 7.65 -1.24 12.98
N ARG A 207 6.53 -0.75 13.55
CA ARG A 207 5.19 -0.89 12.97
C ARG A 207 5.11 -0.27 11.57
N LYS A 208 5.55 0.98 11.42
CA LYS A 208 5.50 1.68 10.13
C LYS A 208 6.41 1.01 9.09
N ARG A 209 7.59 0.55 9.49
CA ARG A 209 8.49 -0.21 8.60
C ARG A 209 7.83 -1.50 8.13
N ALA A 210 7.15 -2.24 8.99
CA ALA A 210 6.45 -3.46 8.59
C ALA A 210 5.35 -3.17 7.53
N VAL A 211 4.60 -2.08 7.68
CA VAL A 211 3.62 -1.66 6.67
C VAL A 211 4.27 -1.31 5.34
N LEU A 212 5.38 -0.55 5.35
CA LEU A 212 6.12 -0.20 4.14
C LEU A 212 6.73 -1.44 3.46
N TYR A 213 7.26 -2.37 4.26
CA TYR A 213 7.79 -3.64 3.78
C TYR A 213 6.72 -4.44 3.04
N ASN A 214 5.53 -4.61 3.63
CA ASN A 214 4.41 -5.30 2.99
C ASN A 214 3.91 -4.58 1.73
N ALA A 215 3.99 -3.25 1.69
CA ALA A 215 3.68 -2.49 0.49
C ALA A 215 4.67 -2.82 -0.63
N PHE A 216 5.96 -2.89 -0.34
CA PHE A 216 6.97 -3.26 -1.33
C PHE A 216 6.92 -4.74 -1.73
N GLU A 217 6.56 -5.66 -0.84
CA GLU A 217 6.25 -7.05 -1.22
C GLU A 217 5.10 -7.11 -2.23
N TYR A 218 4.04 -6.34 -2.00
CA TYR A 218 2.94 -6.26 -2.95
C TYR A 218 3.37 -5.67 -4.31
N ALA A 219 4.30 -4.72 -4.32
CA ALA A 219 4.88 -4.22 -5.57
C ALA A 219 5.71 -5.30 -6.29
N VAL A 220 6.36 -6.21 -5.56
CA VAL A 220 7.03 -7.39 -6.14
C VAL A 220 6.01 -8.38 -6.71
N GLU A 221 4.91 -8.65 -6.00
CA GLU A 221 3.81 -9.49 -6.50
C GLU A 221 3.18 -8.95 -7.78
N LEU A 222 3.15 -7.63 -7.95
CA LEU A 222 2.69 -6.95 -9.17
C LEU A 222 3.77 -6.85 -10.27
N GLU A 223 4.95 -7.44 -10.06
CA GLU A 223 6.11 -7.37 -10.96
C GLU A 223 6.57 -5.93 -11.23
N GLU A 224 6.24 -4.97 -10.34
CA GLU A 224 6.76 -3.60 -10.39
C GLU A 224 8.18 -3.52 -9.82
N PHE A 225 8.56 -4.46 -8.94
CA PHE A 225 9.90 -4.66 -8.40
C PHE A 225 10.38 -6.11 -8.56
N ASP A 226 11.67 -6.29 -8.86
CA ASP A 226 12.28 -7.65 -8.88
C ASP A 226 12.38 -8.28 -7.50
N ARG A 227 12.62 -7.45 -6.47
CA ARG A 227 12.77 -7.84 -5.07
C ARG A 227 12.49 -6.66 -4.16
N ASN A 228 12.19 -6.92 -2.89
CA ASN A 228 11.96 -5.86 -1.92
C ASN A 228 13.21 -4.97 -1.76
N PRO A 229 13.12 -3.66 -2.06
CA PRO A 229 14.30 -2.80 -2.07
C PRO A 229 14.75 -2.41 -0.65
N ILE A 230 13.94 -2.65 0.39
CA ILE A 230 14.36 -2.46 1.80
C ILE A 230 15.54 -3.37 2.14
N ASP A 231 15.56 -4.61 1.63
CA ASP A 231 16.60 -5.60 1.95
C ASP A 231 17.96 -5.24 1.33
N ARG A 232 17.97 -4.32 0.35
CA ARG A 232 19.20 -3.80 -0.28
C ARG A 232 19.81 -2.63 0.49
N VAL A 233 19.08 -2.02 1.43
CA VAL A 233 19.54 -0.85 2.16
C VAL A 233 20.06 -1.25 3.53
N LYS A 234 21.36 -1.02 3.77
CA LYS A 234 21.92 -1.02 5.12
C LYS A 234 21.35 0.17 5.89
N TRP A 235 20.36 -0.09 6.75
CA TRP A 235 19.70 0.87 7.62
C TRP A 235 19.43 0.24 8.98
N THR A 236 19.77 0.95 10.07
CA THR A 236 19.68 0.42 11.43
C THR A 236 18.40 0.93 12.10
N PRO A 237 17.41 0.06 12.39
CA PRO A 237 16.24 0.46 13.14
C PRO A 237 16.60 0.85 14.58
N PRO A 238 15.85 1.77 15.21
CA PRO A 238 15.98 2.05 16.63
C PRO A 238 15.70 0.79 17.46
N LYS A 239 16.50 0.56 18.51
CA LYS A 239 16.35 -0.61 19.39
C LYS A 239 15.02 -0.51 20.13
N LEU A 240 14.21 -1.56 20.04
CA LEU A 240 13.01 -1.73 20.85
C LEU A 240 13.45 -2.28 22.21
N ALA A 241 13.72 -1.39 23.17
CA ALA A 241 13.90 -1.80 24.55
C ALA A 241 12.51 -1.98 25.18
N GLU A 242 12.01 -3.21 25.21
CA GLU A 242 10.85 -3.57 26.06
C GLU A 242 11.32 -3.81 27.49
N GLU A 243 11.89 -2.79 28.13
CA GLU A 243 12.13 -2.86 29.58
C GLU A 243 10.88 -2.35 30.29
N VAL A 244 10.08 -3.28 30.81
CA VAL A 244 8.97 -2.94 31.71
C VAL A 244 9.58 -2.56 33.05
N ASP A 245 9.47 -1.29 33.45
CA ASP A 245 9.86 -0.87 34.79
C ASP A 245 8.95 -1.54 35.83
N TRP A 246 9.49 -2.54 36.51
CA TRP A 246 8.78 -3.34 37.51
C TRP A 246 8.24 -2.48 38.67
N ARG A 247 8.79 -1.28 38.91
CA ARG A 247 8.32 -0.35 39.94
C ARG A 247 6.95 0.24 39.62
N VAL A 248 6.58 0.27 38.34
CA VAL A 248 5.29 0.75 37.85
C VAL A 248 4.22 -0.35 37.90
N VAL A 249 4.63 -1.62 38.09
CA VAL A 249 3.71 -2.76 38.19
C VAL A 249 3.08 -2.83 39.59
N ILE A 250 1.76 -2.97 39.63
CA ILE A 250 1.00 -2.99 40.88
C ILE A 250 1.22 -4.30 41.66
N GLY A 251 1.69 -4.19 42.90
CA GLY A 251 1.86 -5.35 43.79
C GLY A 251 0.53 -5.86 44.37
N PRO A 252 0.48 -7.09 44.92
CA PRO A 252 -0.76 -7.74 45.35
C PRO A 252 -1.54 -6.97 46.44
N ARG A 253 -0.82 -6.34 47.38
CA ARG A 253 -1.45 -5.52 48.44
C ARG A 253 -2.15 -4.30 47.86
N LYS A 254 -1.42 -3.50 47.07
CA LYS A 254 -1.95 -2.30 46.41
C LYS A 254 -3.11 -2.64 45.48
N MET A 255 -3.06 -3.79 44.80
CA MET A 255 -4.17 -4.23 43.95
C MET A 255 -5.45 -4.47 44.76
N ARG A 256 -5.37 -5.14 45.92
CA ARG A 256 -6.56 -5.33 46.78
C ARG A 256 -7.14 -4.01 47.27
N GLU A 257 -6.29 -3.05 47.62
CA GLU A 257 -6.69 -1.69 47.99
C GLU A 257 -7.40 -0.98 46.82
N CYS A 258 -6.82 -1.03 45.61
CA CYS A 258 -7.43 -0.47 44.40
C CYS A 258 -8.76 -1.13 44.05
N LEU A 259 -8.86 -2.46 44.11
CA LEU A 259 -10.09 -3.20 43.86
C LEU A 259 -11.20 -2.82 44.85
N THR A 260 -10.83 -2.55 46.10
CA THR A 260 -11.75 -2.05 47.12
C THR A 260 -12.17 -0.62 46.80
N ALA A 261 -11.22 0.27 46.51
CA ALA A 261 -11.49 1.67 46.17
C ALA A 261 -12.42 1.81 44.96
N VAL A 262 -12.24 0.98 43.92
CA VAL A 262 -13.07 0.98 42.71
C VAL A 262 -14.54 0.67 43.00
N THR A 263 -14.85 -0.05 44.08
CA THR A 263 -16.26 -0.34 44.44
C THR A 263 -17.08 0.91 44.78
N TYR A 264 -16.42 1.99 45.22
CA TYR A 264 -17.06 3.26 45.56
C TYR A 264 -17.31 4.17 44.35
N ILE A 265 -16.85 3.80 43.15
CA ILE A 265 -16.90 4.65 41.97
C ILE A 265 -18.22 4.48 41.19
N GLY A 266 -18.90 5.60 40.96
CA GLY A 266 -20.03 5.72 40.04
C GLY A 266 -21.40 5.33 40.62
N LYS A 267 -22.47 5.79 39.95
CA LYS A 267 -23.87 5.45 40.31
C LYS A 267 -24.28 4.10 39.71
N ARG A 268 -25.33 3.48 40.27
CA ARG A 268 -25.97 2.24 39.76
C ARG A 268 -25.05 1.00 39.67
N GLY A 269 -24.15 0.82 40.65
CA GLY A 269 -23.34 -0.40 40.76
C GLY A 269 -22.20 -0.54 39.76
N ARG A 270 -21.80 0.55 39.08
CA ARG A 270 -20.67 0.59 38.14
C ARG A 270 -19.36 0.12 38.78
N GLY A 271 -19.06 0.57 40.00
CA GLY A 271 -17.87 0.18 40.75
C GLY A 271 -17.76 -1.33 41.01
N ARG A 272 -18.88 -2.02 41.27
CA ARG A 272 -18.89 -3.49 41.44
C ARG A 272 -18.49 -4.22 40.15
N ARG A 273 -18.96 -3.73 39.00
CA ARG A 273 -18.60 -4.30 37.68
C ARG A 273 -17.13 -4.05 37.35
N LEU A 274 -16.63 -2.85 37.63
CA LEU A 274 -15.22 -2.50 37.43
C LEU A 274 -14.28 -3.31 38.35
N ARG A 275 -14.69 -3.56 39.61
CA ARG A 275 -13.94 -4.46 40.51
C ARG A 275 -13.77 -5.84 39.88
N ALA A 276 -14.84 -6.43 39.36
CA ALA A 276 -14.76 -7.74 38.70
C ALA A 276 -13.83 -7.70 37.48
N LEU A 277 -13.98 -6.70 36.62
CA LEU A 277 -13.14 -6.51 35.42
C LEU A 277 -11.65 -6.45 35.78
N TYR A 278 -11.25 -5.56 36.69
CA TYR A 278 -9.86 -5.40 37.08
C TYR A 278 -9.31 -6.60 37.85
N ALA A 279 -10.15 -7.30 38.62
CA ALA A 279 -9.75 -8.53 39.30
C ALA A 279 -9.41 -9.63 38.29
N CYS A 280 -10.23 -9.81 37.26
CA CYS A 280 -9.95 -10.76 36.18
C CYS A 280 -8.65 -10.40 35.43
N MET A 281 -8.43 -9.12 35.14
CA MET A 281 -7.17 -8.68 34.49
C MET A 281 -5.94 -8.95 35.35
N TYR A 282 -6.02 -8.76 36.67
CA TYR A 282 -4.86 -8.93 37.55
C TYR A 282 -4.58 -10.39 37.91
N TYR A 283 -5.60 -11.13 38.34
CA TYR A 283 -5.43 -12.48 38.87
C TYR A 283 -5.40 -13.56 37.80
N ALA A 284 -6.02 -13.34 36.64
CA ALA A 284 -6.02 -14.26 35.51
C ALA A 284 -5.25 -13.72 34.30
N ALA A 285 -4.54 -12.59 34.46
CA ALA A 285 -3.76 -11.94 33.41
C ALA A 285 -4.54 -11.66 32.11
N LEU A 286 -5.87 -11.46 32.22
CA LEU A 286 -6.72 -11.23 31.06
C LEU A 286 -6.44 -9.88 30.42
N ARG A 287 -6.49 -9.85 29.09
CA ARG A 287 -6.55 -8.57 28.36
C ARG A 287 -7.89 -7.89 28.67
N PRO A 288 -7.97 -6.55 28.66
CA PRO A 288 -9.23 -5.84 28.88
C PRO A 288 -10.37 -6.36 28.00
N ALA A 289 -10.08 -6.63 26.73
CA ALA A 289 -11.02 -7.15 25.75
C ALA A 289 -11.58 -8.55 26.09
N GLU A 290 -10.75 -9.42 26.66
CA GLU A 290 -11.15 -10.77 27.10
C GLU A 290 -12.00 -10.67 28.36
N ALA A 291 -11.59 -9.82 29.32
CA ALA A 291 -12.31 -9.64 30.58
C ALA A 291 -13.72 -9.03 30.37
N VAL A 292 -13.90 -8.16 29.36
CA VAL A 292 -15.22 -7.63 28.98
C VAL A 292 -16.10 -8.69 28.30
N ALA A 293 -15.50 -9.67 27.62
CA ALA A 293 -16.21 -10.70 26.86
C ALA A 293 -16.63 -11.92 27.69
N LEU A 294 -16.19 -12.02 28.95
CA LEU A 294 -16.49 -13.13 29.85
C LEU A 294 -17.99 -13.31 30.12
N LEU A 295 -18.48 -14.53 29.92
CA LEU A 295 -19.83 -14.94 30.32
C LEU A 295 -19.81 -15.72 31.63
N LYS A 296 -20.96 -15.81 32.31
CA LYS A 296 -21.09 -16.63 33.52
C LYS A 296 -20.80 -18.11 33.26
N SER A 297 -21.15 -18.62 32.07
CA SER A 297 -20.87 -19.99 31.63
C SER A 297 -19.38 -20.29 31.50
N ASP A 298 -18.56 -19.25 31.33
CA ASP A 298 -17.12 -19.38 31.14
C ASP A 298 -16.37 -19.49 32.49
N CYS A 299 -17.06 -19.20 33.60
CA CYS A 299 -16.49 -19.09 34.94
C CYS A 299 -16.75 -20.33 35.79
N HIS A 300 -15.71 -21.15 35.98
CA HIS A 300 -15.73 -22.33 36.84
C HIS A 300 -14.98 -22.02 38.13
N LEU A 301 -15.67 -21.38 39.08
CA LEU A 301 -15.08 -20.89 40.32
C LEU A 301 -15.51 -21.77 41.52
N PRO A 302 -14.60 -22.53 42.14
CA PRO A 302 -14.90 -23.27 43.36
C PRO A 302 -15.08 -22.32 44.56
N ALA A 303 -15.70 -22.82 45.63
CA ALA A 303 -15.90 -22.04 46.86
C ALA A 303 -14.59 -21.57 47.51
N THR A 304 -13.51 -22.34 47.32
CA THR A 304 -12.16 -22.02 47.82
C THR A 304 -11.11 -22.50 46.82
N GLY A 305 -10.01 -21.76 46.68
CA GLY A 305 -8.86 -22.15 45.86
C GLY A 305 -8.91 -21.62 44.43
N TRP A 306 -8.25 -22.32 43.51
CA TRP A 306 -8.13 -21.92 42.11
C TRP A 306 -9.37 -22.33 41.31
N GLY A 307 -9.97 -21.36 40.64
CA GLY A 307 -10.96 -21.56 39.59
C GLY A 307 -10.36 -21.44 38.19
N GLN A 308 -11.20 -21.71 37.20
CA GLN A 308 -10.86 -21.71 35.79
C GLN A 308 -11.80 -20.78 35.02
N LEU A 309 -11.23 -19.98 34.13
CA LEU A 309 -11.93 -19.15 33.16
C LEU A 309 -11.68 -19.71 31.76
N VAL A 310 -12.75 -19.90 30.98
CA VAL A 310 -12.69 -20.35 29.59
C VAL A 310 -12.91 -19.17 28.67
N LEU A 311 -11.85 -18.68 28.04
CA LEU A 311 -11.91 -17.53 27.14
C LEU A 311 -12.33 -18.00 25.76
N THR A 312 -13.56 -17.69 25.37
CA THR A 312 -14.13 -18.04 24.06
C THR A 312 -14.22 -16.86 23.10
N ARG A 313 -14.13 -15.63 23.63
CA ARG A 313 -14.31 -14.38 22.88
C ARG A 313 -13.38 -13.30 23.41
N SER A 314 -13.04 -12.35 22.53
CA SER A 314 -12.35 -11.12 22.87
C SER A 314 -13.09 -9.96 22.23
N LEU A 315 -13.41 -8.93 23.01
CA LEU A 315 -14.12 -7.71 22.57
C LEU A 315 -13.13 -6.53 22.52
N PRO A 316 -12.36 -6.38 21.43
CA PRO A 316 -11.31 -5.37 21.35
C PRO A 316 -11.79 -3.90 21.28
N GLU A 317 -13.10 -3.63 21.19
CA GLU A 317 -13.64 -2.27 21.01
C GLU A 317 -14.80 -1.88 21.96
N THR A 318 -14.87 -0.58 22.24
CA THR A 318 -16.08 0.14 22.69
C THR A 318 -16.93 0.49 21.47
N GLY A 319 -17.74 -0.45 20.99
CA GLY A 319 -18.65 -0.27 19.85
C GLY A 319 -19.17 -1.61 19.34
N SER A 320 -20.47 -1.74 19.09
CA SER A 320 -21.14 -2.98 18.72
C SER A 320 -20.90 -3.37 17.27
N VAL A 321 -20.03 -4.36 17.01
CA VAL A 321 -19.99 -5.10 15.74
C VAL A 321 -19.54 -6.55 16.01
N ASP A 322 -20.11 -7.48 15.25
CA ASP A 322 -19.96 -8.94 15.35
C ASP A 322 -18.51 -9.44 15.51
N VAL A 323 -18.34 -10.34 16.49
CA VAL A 323 -17.07 -10.93 16.93
C VAL A 323 -16.85 -12.26 16.21
N LYS A 324 -15.70 -12.42 15.56
CA LYS A 324 -15.24 -13.75 15.11
C LYS A 324 -14.72 -14.55 16.30
N PRO A 325 -15.01 -15.86 16.41
CA PRO A 325 -14.44 -16.71 17.44
C PRO A 325 -12.92 -16.76 17.27
N ASP A 326 -12.20 -16.58 18.37
CA ASP A 326 -10.74 -16.72 18.45
C ASP A 326 -10.42 -17.99 19.24
N ASP A 327 -9.17 -18.47 19.16
CA ASP A 327 -8.72 -19.72 19.80
C ASP A 327 -9.11 -19.80 21.29
N THR A 328 -9.74 -20.90 21.69
CA THR A 328 -10.17 -21.13 23.07
C THR A 328 -8.96 -21.18 24.00
N ARG A 329 -8.90 -20.30 25.01
CA ARG A 329 -7.82 -20.26 25.99
C ARG A 329 -8.34 -20.49 27.40
N HIS A 330 -7.55 -21.18 28.22
CA HIS A 330 -7.88 -21.41 29.63
C HIS A 330 -6.98 -20.54 30.52
N ALA A 331 -7.58 -19.82 31.46
CA ALA A 331 -6.86 -19.04 32.47
C ALA A 331 -7.28 -19.50 33.88
N ALA A 332 -6.31 -19.61 34.79
CA ALA A 332 -6.57 -19.92 36.19
C ALA A 332 -6.75 -18.62 37.00
N LEU A 333 -7.70 -18.60 37.93
CA LEU A 333 -7.98 -17.46 38.80
C LEU A 333 -8.12 -17.94 40.23
N ALA A 334 -7.41 -17.34 41.20
CA ALA A 334 -7.61 -17.65 42.60
C ALA A 334 -8.89 -16.97 43.13
N ALA A 335 -9.81 -17.73 43.72
CA ALA A 335 -10.92 -17.18 44.48
C ALA A 335 -10.41 -16.68 45.85
N CYS A 336 -10.68 -15.41 46.16
CA CYS A 336 -10.41 -14.81 47.48
C CYS A 336 -11.71 -14.69 48.27
#